data_AF-A0A4U5X1T5-F1
#
_entry.id   AF-A0A4U5X1T5-F1
#
_cell.length_a   1.000
_cell.length_b   1.000
_cell.length_c   1.000
_cell.angle_alpha   90.00
_cell.angle_beta   90.00
_cell.angle_gamma   90.00
#
_symmetry.space_group_name_H-M   'P 1'
#
loop_
_entity.id
_entity.type
_entity.pdbx_description
1 polymer ?
#
loop_
_entity_poly.entity_id
_entity_poly.type
_entity_poly.pdbx_seq_one_letter_code
_entity_poly.pdbx_strand_id
1 'polypeptide(L)'
;QVVEQAFRLLTPGGALFLGDLRNPRLLRTFASGVQTARAEDPEDTAAIRRAVEQSLVLEKELLVDPEYFSALAHHVPDLAGTDIQLKRGSAHNELTRYRYDATLYKTGVTALPLDDTPTRPW
;
A
#
# COMPACT_ATOMS: atom_id res chain seq x y z
N GLN A 1 -10.75 -0.27 13.85
CA GLN A 1 -10.72 -1.13 15.08
C GLN A 1 -9.32 -1.67 15.43
N VAL A 2 -8.69 -2.58 14.65
CA VAL A 2 -7.39 -3.17 15.04
C VAL A 2 -6.25 -2.15 15.09
N VAL A 3 -6.12 -1.30 14.05
CA VAL A 3 -5.08 -0.27 13.99
C VAL A 3 -5.19 0.70 15.16
N GLU A 4 -6.40 1.22 15.44
CA GLU A 4 -6.64 2.09 16.59
C GLU A 4 -6.33 1.41 17.93
N GLN A 5 -6.70 0.12 18.09
CA GLN A 5 -6.42 -0.64 19.31
C GLN A 5 -4.91 -0.80 19.52
N ALA A 6 -4.16 -1.19 18.49
CA ALA A 6 -2.71 -1.31 18.55
C ALA A 6 -2.05 0.06 18.83
N PHE A 7 -2.54 1.11 18.18
CA PHE A 7 -2.01 2.47 18.33
C PHE A 7 -2.19 3.02 19.76
N ARG A 8 -3.30 2.69 20.43
CA ARG A 8 -3.54 3.07 21.83
C ARG A 8 -2.52 2.49 22.81
N LEU A 9 -1.90 1.35 22.49
CA LEU A 9 -0.90 0.69 23.34
C LEU A 9 0.47 1.37 23.27
N LEU A 10 0.70 2.26 22.30
CA LEU A 10 1.97 2.96 22.15
C LEU A 10 2.15 3.99 23.27
N THR A 11 3.36 4.07 23.81
CA THR A 11 3.79 5.23 24.61
C THR A 11 3.93 6.47 23.72
N PRO A 12 3.93 7.69 24.28
CA PRO A 12 4.34 8.88 23.55
C PRO A 12 5.71 8.67 22.89
N GLY A 13 5.87 9.14 21.66
CA GLY A 13 7.07 8.91 20.85
C GLY A 13 7.15 7.54 20.16
N GLY A 14 6.19 6.63 20.43
CA GLY A 14 6.13 5.31 19.82
C GLY A 14 5.65 5.31 18.37
N ALA A 15 5.86 4.21 17.67
CA ALA A 15 5.42 4.02 16.30
C ALA A 15 4.78 2.64 16.08
N LEU A 16 3.79 2.57 15.18
CA LEU A 16 3.19 1.33 14.69
C LEU A 16 3.60 1.13 13.23
N PHE A 17 4.37 0.06 13.00
CA PHE A 17 4.78 -0.35 11.65
C PHE A 17 3.79 -1.36 11.08
N LEU A 18 3.28 -1.08 9.89
CA LEU A 18 2.35 -1.90 9.11
C LEU A 18 3.05 -2.33 7.83
N GLY A 19 3.54 -3.58 7.84
CA GLY A 19 4.31 -4.13 6.74
C GLY A 19 3.47 -4.85 5.69
N ASP A 20 4.00 -4.89 4.48
CA ASP A 20 3.59 -5.81 3.41
C ASP A 20 2.15 -5.60 2.91
N LEU A 21 1.74 -4.33 2.84
CA LEU A 21 0.40 -3.93 2.46
C LEU A 21 0.23 -3.95 0.94
N ARG A 22 -0.88 -4.52 0.46
CA ARG A 22 -1.21 -4.57 -0.97
C ARG A 22 -1.99 -3.32 -1.37
N ASN A 23 -1.56 -2.69 -2.46
CA ASN A 23 -2.16 -1.48 -2.98
C ASN A 23 -3.30 -1.80 -3.99
N PRO A 24 -4.56 -1.45 -3.71
CA PRO A 24 -5.68 -1.73 -4.61
C PRO A 24 -5.54 -1.07 -5.97
N ARG A 25 -4.89 0.11 -6.05
CA ARG A 25 -4.63 0.84 -7.30
C ARG A 25 -3.74 0.04 -8.26
N LEU A 26 -2.95 -0.90 -7.75
CA LEU A 26 -2.00 -1.69 -8.52
C LEU A 26 -2.45 -3.14 -8.77
N LEU A 27 -3.57 -3.57 -8.19
CA LEU A 27 -4.03 -4.96 -8.28
C LEU A 27 -4.25 -5.40 -9.73
N ARG A 28 -4.88 -4.55 -10.55
CA ARG A 28 -5.09 -4.83 -11.98
C ARG A 28 -3.79 -4.95 -12.76
N THR A 29 -2.83 -4.08 -12.49
CA THR A 29 -1.50 -4.12 -13.12
C THR A 29 -0.78 -5.40 -12.76
N PHE A 30 -0.80 -5.79 -11.48
CA PHE A 30 -0.24 -7.05 -11.03
C PHE A 30 -0.91 -8.25 -11.70
N ALA A 31 -2.23 -8.33 -11.64
CA ALA A 31 -3.00 -9.41 -12.26
C ALA A 31 -2.73 -9.51 -13.77
N SER A 32 -2.65 -8.39 -14.47
CA SER A 32 -2.30 -8.35 -15.89
C SER A 32 -0.91 -8.94 -16.14
N GLY A 33 0.10 -8.54 -15.37
CA GLY A 33 1.45 -9.10 -15.48
C GLY A 33 1.49 -10.62 -15.26
N VAL A 34 0.75 -11.11 -14.26
CA VAL A 34 0.65 -12.55 -13.97
C VAL A 34 -0.05 -13.30 -15.09
N GLN A 35 -1.22 -12.84 -15.54
CA GLN A 35 -2.00 -13.55 -16.56
C GLN A 35 -1.31 -13.51 -17.93
N THR A 36 -0.68 -12.40 -18.31
CA THR A 36 0.13 -12.33 -19.53
C THR A 36 1.31 -13.30 -19.48
N ALA A 37 2.01 -13.39 -18.34
CA ALA A 37 3.13 -14.32 -18.19
C ALA A 37 2.71 -15.81 -18.17
N ARG A 38 1.43 -16.09 -17.88
CA ARG A 38 0.85 -17.45 -17.85
C ARG A 38 0.09 -17.84 -19.11
N ALA A 39 -0.14 -16.89 -20.03
CA ALA A 39 -0.93 -17.14 -21.23
C ALA A 39 -0.24 -18.16 -22.13
N GLU A 40 -0.99 -19.17 -22.59
CA GLU A 40 -0.50 -20.13 -23.59
C GLU A 40 -0.34 -19.46 -24.95
N ASP A 41 -1.28 -18.58 -25.31
CA ASP A 41 -1.22 -17.70 -26.47
C ASP A 41 -1.17 -16.23 -26.02
N PRO A 42 0.00 -15.58 -26.06
CA PRO A 42 0.14 -14.16 -25.73
C PRO A 42 -0.62 -13.21 -26.66
N GLU A 43 -1.01 -13.65 -27.86
CA GLU A 43 -1.75 -12.84 -28.83
C GLU A 43 -3.27 -12.84 -28.56
N ASP A 44 -3.80 -13.82 -27.82
CA ASP A 44 -5.20 -13.82 -27.38
C ASP A 44 -5.44 -12.87 -26.20
N THR A 45 -5.34 -11.58 -26.50
CA THR A 45 -5.60 -10.49 -25.54
C THR A 45 -7.00 -10.53 -24.95
N ALA A 46 -7.97 -11.16 -25.62
CA ALA A 46 -9.33 -11.28 -25.11
C ALA A 46 -9.43 -12.35 -24.02
N ALA A 47 -8.79 -13.51 -24.19
CA ALA A 47 -8.66 -14.52 -23.15
C ALA A 47 -7.89 -13.98 -21.94
N ILE A 48 -6.75 -13.30 -22.16
CA ILE A 48 -5.95 -12.69 -21.09
C ILE A 48 -6.80 -11.71 -20.29
N ARG A 49 -7.52 -10.80 -20.96
CA ARG A 49 -8.39 -9.83 -20.29
C ARG A 49 -9.46 -10.50 -19.43
N ARG A 50 -10.10 -11.57 -19.92
CA ARG A 50 -11.10 -12.33 -19.13
C ARG A 50 -10.47 -12.95 -17.88
N ALA A 51 -9.29 -13.55 -18.01
CA ALA A 51 -8.57 -14.13 -16.88
C ALA A 51 -8.17 -13.06 -15.84
N VAL A 52 -7.79 -11.86 -16.29
CA VAL A 52 -7.53 -10.72 -15.39
C VAL A 52 -8.78 -10.34 -14.61
N GLU A 53 -9.92 -10.09 -15.27
CA GLU A 53 -11.16 -9.73 -14.56
C GLU A 53 -11.57 -10.81 -13.54
N GLN A 54 -11.46 -12.08 -13.93
CA GLN A 54 -11.78 -13.19 -13.04
C GLN A 54 -10.83 -13.20 -11.83
N SER A 55 -9.54 -12.94 -12.01
CA SER A 55 -8.57 -12.84 -10.93
C SER A 55 -8.88 -11.69 -9.97
N LEU A 56 -9.38 -10.56 -10.47
CA LEU A 56 -9.77 -9.42 -9.64
C LEU A 56 -10.98 -9.75 -8.77
N VAL A 57 -11.99 -10.41 -9.33
CA VAL A 57 -13.19 -10.83 -8.59
C VAL A 57 -12.86 -11.90 -7.54
N LEU A 58 -11.89 -12.76 -7.83
CA LEU A 58 -11.47 -13.84 -6.94
C LEU A 58 -10.39 -13.43 -5.92
N GLU A 59 -9.98 -12.16 -5.88
CA GLU A 59 -9.04 -11.67 -4.88
C GLU A 59 -9.67 -11.74 -3.48
N LYS A 60 -8.94 -12.33 -2.53
CA LYS A 60 -9.43 -12.61 -1.16
C LYS A 60 -8.65 -11.87 -0.10
N GLU A 61 -7.49 -11.30 -0.44
CA GLU A 61 -6.67 -10.57 0.49
C GLU A 61 -7.21 -9.16 0.72
N LEU A 62 -6.92 -8.59 1.89
CA LEU A 62 -7.23 -7.20 2.17
C LEU A 62 -6.26 -6.30 1.42
N LEU A 63 -6.81 -5.37 0.63
CA LEU A 63 -6.04 -4.31 -0.01
C LEU A 63 -6.34 -3.00 0.69
N VAL A 64 -5.29 -2.23 0.96
CA VAL A 64 -5.39 -0.95 1.65
C VAL A 64 -4.84 0.13 0.75
N ASP A 65 -5.68 1.11 0.44
CA ASP A 65 -5.26 2.28 -0.30
C ASP A 65 -4.33 3.14 0.56
N PRO A 66 -3.19 3.64 0.05
CA PRO A 66 -2.31 4.52 0.83
C PRO A 66 -3.02 5.73 1.46
N GLU A 67 -4.05 6.28 0.79
CA GLU A 67 -4.84 7.40 1.32
C GLU A 67 -5.70 7.03 2.54
N TYR A 68 -5.90 5.74 2.82
CA TYR A 68 -6.50 5.30 4.07
C TYR A 68 -5.73 5.83 5.28
N PHE A 69 -4.39 5.81 5.23
CA PHE A 69 -3.57 6.22 6.38
C PHE A 69 -3.50 7.73 6.55
N SER A 70 -3.50 8.50 5.47
CA SER A 70 -3.61 9.96 5.57
C SER A 70 -4.99 10.37 6.09
N ALA A 71 -6.06 9.70 5.66
CA ALA A 71 -7.40 9.92 6.20
C ALA A 71 -7.50 9.53 7.68
N LEU A 72 -6.83 8.45 8.11
CA LEU A 72 -6.85 7.96 9.49
C LEU A 72 -6.37 9.01 10.51
N ALA A 73 -5.49 9.93 10.11
CA ALA A 73 -5.04 11.04 10.96
C ALA A 73 -6.19 11.93 11.45
N HIS A 74 -7.26 12.08 10.67
CA HIS A 74 -8.44 12.84 11.07
C HIS A 74 -9.30 12.13 12.12
N HIS A 75 -9.09 10.83 12.33
CA HIS A 75 -9.89 9.99 13.22
C HIS A 75 -9.14 9.52 14.47
N VAL A 76 -7.80 9.69 14.51
CA VAL A 76 -6.95 9.24 15.61
C VAL A 76 -6.24 10.46 16.22
N PRO A 77 -6.73 11.01 17.36
CA PRO A 77 -6.25 12.29 17.91
C PRO A 77 -4.75 12.37 18.21
N ASP A 78 -4.12 11.25 18.55
CA ASP A 78 -2.69 11.18 18.90
C ASP A 78 -1.79 10.79 17.72
N LEU A 79 -2.32 10.69 16.50
CA LEU A 79 -1.53 10.38 15.31
C LEU A 79 -0.82 11.65 14.82
N ALA A 80 0.48 11.74 15.09
CA ALA A 80 1.29 12.92 14.77
C ALA A 80 1.89 12.89 13.37
N GLY A 81 1.99 11.71 12.75
CA GLY A 81 2.56 11.58 11.42
C GLY A 81 2.36 10.19 10.83
N THR A 82 2.37 10.14 9.51
CA THR A 82 2.31 8.91 8.73
C THR A 82 3.44 8.94 7.71
N ASP A 83 4.24 7.88 7.67
CA ASP A 83 5.24 7.66 6.63
C ASP A 83 4.83 6.47 5.76
N ILE A 84 4.67 6.69 4.46
CA ILE A 84 4.28 5.68 3.47
C ILE A 84 5.46 5.46 2.54
N GLN A 85 6.01 4.25 2.56
CA GLN A 85 7.23 3.92 1.84
C GLN A 85 7.00 2.76 0.87
N LEU A 86 7.48 2.92 -0.36
CA LEU A 86 7.59 1.81 -1.30
C LEU A 86 8.64 0.82 -0.81
N LYS A 87 8.43 -0.47 -1.10
CA LYS A 87 9.41 -1.51 -0.80
C LYS A 87 10.72 -1.24 -1.54
N ARG A 88 11.83 -1.22 -0.79
CA ARG A 88 13.18 -1.08 -1.36
C ARG A 88 13.69 -2.44 -1.83
N GLY A 89 14.30 -2.49 -3.03
CA GLY A 89 14.91 -3.70 -3.56
C GLY A 89 15.13 -3.63 -5.06
N SER A 90 16.15 -4.34 -5.55
CA SER A 90 16.44 -4.45 -7.00
C SER A 90 15.71 -5.62 -7.66
N ALA A 91 15.20 -6.56 -6.86
CA ALA A 91 14.40 -7.67 -7.37
C ALA A 91 13.09 -7.13 -7.95
N HIS A 92 12.67 -7.70 -9.06
CA HIS A 92 11.47 -7.32 -9.79
C HIS A 92 10.39 -8.38 -9.60
N ASN A 93 9.74 -8.38 -8.44
CA ASN A 93 8.74 -9.38 -8.07
C ASN A 93 7.48 -8.73 -7.47
N GLU A 94 6.55 -9.57 -6.99
CA GLU A 94 5.31 -9.07 -6.40
C GLU A 94 5.57 -8.15 -5.21
N LEU A 95 6.42 -8.60 -4.29
CA LEU A 95 6.70 -7.92 -3.02
C LEU A 95 7.29 -6.52 -3.25
N THR A 96 8.22 -6.38 -4.18
CA THR A 96 8.90 -5.10 -4.40
C THR A 96 8.13 -4.12 -5.28
N ARG A 97 7.22 -4.60 -6.14
CA ARG A 97 6.52 -3.75 -7.13
C ARG A 97 5.13 -3.31 -6.72
N TYR A 98 4.41 -4.13 -5.94
CA TYR A 98 2.98 -3.93 -5.73
C TYR A 98 2.58 -3.83 -4.26
N ARG A 99 3.57 -3.84 -3.36
CA ARG A 99 3.37 -3.70 -1.92
C ARG A 99 4.11 -2.49 -1.38
N TYR A 100 3.63 -1.98 -0.26
CA TYR A 100 4.20 -0.84 0.44
C TYR A 100 4.13 -1.07 1.95
N ASP A 101 4.85 -0.24 2.70
CA ASP A 101 4.83 -0.22 4.14
C ASP A 101 4.32 1.15 4.63
N ALA A 102 3.64 1.15 5.77
CA ALA A 102 3.19 2.37 6.43
C ALA A 102 3.67 2.39 7.88
N THR A 103 4.17 3.54 8.35
CA THR A 103 4.52 3.76 9.75
C THR A 103 3.68 4.90 10.31
N LEU A 104 2.99 4.62 11.41
CA LEU A 104 2.15 5.57 12.12
C LEU A 104 2.87 6.03 13.38
N TYR A 105 3.12 7.34 13.52
CA TYR A 105 3.85 7.92 14.64
C TYR A 105 2.90 8.56 15.65
N LYS A 106 3.07 8.19 16.92
CA LYS A 106 2.35 8.83 18.02
C LYS A 106 2.98 10.17 18.39
N THR A 107 2.16 11.08 18.90
CA THR A 107 2.61 12.33 19.51
C THR A 107 3.81 12.13 20.44
N GLY A 108 4.77 13.06 20.40
CA GLY A 108 6.07 12.95 21.07
C GLY A 108 7.23 12.62 20.12
N VAL A 109 6.96 12.36 18.83
CA VAL A 109 7.96 12.37 17.75
C VAL A 109 8.03 13.75 17.11
N THR A 110 9.24 14.22 16.79
CA THR A 110 9.44 15.37 15.89
C THR A 110 9.30 14.90 14.45
N ALA A 111 8.09 14.97 13.91
CA ALA A 111 7.85 14.67 12.50
C ALA A 111 8.45 15.78 11.61
N LEU A 112 8.99 15.39 10.46
CA LEU A 112 9.38 16.33 9.42
C LEU A 112 8.21 16.46 8.43
N PRO A 113 7.47 17.59 8.42
CA PRO A 113 6.41 17.81 7.45
C PRO A 113 6.99 17.90 6.03
N LEU A 114 6.43 17.12 5.11
CA LEU A 114 6.83 17.09 3.70
C LEU A 114 5.68 17.46 2.75
N ASP A 115 4.50 17.72 3.29
CA ASP A 115 3.27 18.12 2.62
C ASP A 115 3.43 19.41 1.80
N ASP A 116 4.20 20.38 2.31
CA ASP A 116 4.47 21.65 1.63
C ASP A 116 5.79 21.67 0.82
N THR A 117 6.41 20.51 0.61
CA THR A 117 7.70 20.44 -0.11
C THR A 117 7.52 20.87 -1.58
N PRO A 118 8.40 21.72 -2.14
CA PRO A 118 8.33 22.09 -3.56
C PRO A 118 8.40 20.86 -4.48
N THR A 119 7.39 20.69 -5.34
CA THR A 119 7.33 19.59 -6.32
C THR A 119 7.81 20.02 -7.70
N ARG A 120 8.39 19.08 -8.45
CA ARG A 120 8.71 19.22 -9.88
C ARG A 120 8.13 18.02 -10.64
N PRO A 121 7.55 18.24 -11.83
CA PRO A 121 7.26 17.12 -12.71
C PRO A 121 8.57 16.42 -13.06
N TRP A 122 8.48 15.10 -13.24
CA TRP A 122 9.60 14.30 -13.73
C TRP A 122 9.97 14.68 -15.17
#